data_AF-A0A7Y4VZN0-F1
#
_entry.id   AF-A0A7Y4VZN0-F1
#
_cell.length_a   1.000
_cell.length_b   1.000
_cell.length_c   1.000
_cell.angle_alpha   90.00
_cell.angle_beta   90.00
_cell.angle_gamma   90.00
#
_symmetry.space_group_name_H-M   'P 1'
#
loop_
_entity.id
_entity.type
_entity.pdbx_description
1 polymer ?
#
loop_
_entity_poly.entity_id
_entity_poly.type
_entity_poly.pdbx_seq_one_letter_code
_entity_poly.pdbx_strand_id
1 'polypeptide(L)'
;MNINHIQILSDAENDLYEGQAFYDNQGVNVGNYFWDSLLSDIESLVIFAGIHRKEFGFYRMLSKRFPYAIYYDVNGDVASVVAVLPIRRDPVWIKTKMGGRN
;
A
#
# COMPACT_ATOMS: atom_id res chain seq x y z
N MET A 1 -19.48 -0.89 -4.10
CA MET A 1 -18.73 -1.92 -4.85
C MET A 1 -18.62 -3.14 -3.95
N ASN A 2 -18.64 -4.35 -4.51
CA ASN A 2 -18.43 -5.57 -3.74
C ASN A 2 -17.09 -6.14 -4.18
N ILE A 3 -16.05 -5.99 -3.35
CA ILE A 3 -14.73 -6.55 -3.64
C ILE A 3 -14.69 -7.97 -3.08
N ASN A 4 -14.30 -8.93 -3.92
CA ASN A 4 -14.11 -10.33 -3.51
C ASN A 4 -12.68 -10.82 -3.75
N HIS A 5 -11.87 -10.03 -4.47
CA HIS A 5 -10.49 -10.36 -4.79
C HIS A 5 -9.60 -9.14 -4.59
N ILE A 6 -8.48 -9.37 -3.90
CA ILE A 6 -7.41 -8.39 -3.78
C ILE A 6 -6.19 -9.00 -4.44
N GLN A 7 -5.59 -8.25 -5.37
CA GLN A 7 -4.31 -8.60 -5.97
C GLN A 7 -3.26 -7.58 -5.57
N ILE A 8 -2.08 -8.06 -5.17
CA ILE A 8 -0.92 -7.22 -4.89
C ILE A 8 -0.01 -7.34 -6.10
N LEU A 9 0.25 -6.21 -6.77
CA LEU A 9 1.16 -6.20 -7.92
C LEU A 9 2.61 -6.30 -7.46
N SER A 10 3.50 -6.78 -8.33
CA SER A 10 4.92 -7.01 -8.02
C SER A 10 5.62 -5.77 -7.45
N ASP A 11 5.28 -4.59 -7.94
CA ASP A 11 5.83 -3.34 -7.44
C ASP A 11 5.39 -3.01 -6.01
N ALA A 12 4.15 -3.33 -5.65
CA ALA A 12 3.66 -3.19 -4.28
C ALA A 12 4.26 -4.26 -3.36
N GLU A 13 4.48 -5.47 -3.87
CA GLU A 13 5.18 -6.53 -3.13
C GLU A 13 6.63 -6.12 -2.80
N ASN A 14 7.34 -5.56 -3.78
CA ASN A 14 8.69 -5.03 -3.58
C ASN A 14 8.70 -3.88 -2.55
N ASP A 15 7.71 -2.98 -2.59
CA ASP A 15 7.59 -1.92 -1.59
C ASP A 15 7.40 -2.48 -0.17
N LEU A 16 6.62 -3.56 -0.02
CA LEU A 16 6.42 -4.23 1.27
C LEU A 16 7.72 -4.85 1.79
N TYR A 17 8.49 -5.53 0.93
CA TYR A 17 9.79 -6.07 1.31
C TYR A 17 10.80 -4.96 1.68
N GLU A 18 10.87 -3.87 0.90
CA GLU A 18 11.70 -2.71 1.22
C GLU A 18 11.32 -2.12 2.59
N GLY A 19 10.01 -1.99 2.86
CA GLY A 19 9.48 -1.49 4.12
C GLY A 19 9.79 -2.40 5.32
N GLN A 20 9.59 -3.72 5.17
CA GLN A 20 9.90 -4.70 6.19
C GLN A 20 11.38 -4.67 6.55
N ALA A 21 12.27 -4.72 5.55
CA ALA A 21 13.71 -4.66 5.75
C ALA A 21 14.14 -3.35 6.44
N PHE A 22 13.52 -2.21 6.11
CA PHE A 22 13.77 -0.94 6.79
C PHE A 22 13.41 -0.99 8.29
N TYR A 23 12.31 -1.66 8.64
CA TYR A 23 11.86 -1.76 10.03
C TYR A 23 12.57 -2.86 10.83
N ASP A 24 13.02 -3.95 10.20
CA ASP A 24 13.85 -4.96 10.87
C ASP A 24 15.15 -4.36 11.44
N ASN A 25 15.70 -3.35 10.76
CA ASN A 25 16.89 -2.63 11.22
C ASN A 25 16.62 -1.67 12.41
N GLN A 26 15.36 -1.41 12.76
CA GLN A 26 15.00 -0.48 13.84
C GLN A 26 14.67 -1.18 15.16
N GLY A 27 14.43 -2.49 15.15
CA GLY A 27 14.17 -3.24 16.35
C GLY A 27 13.73 -4.67 16.07
N VAL A 28 13.92 -5.53 17.08
CA VAL A 28 13.52 -6.93 17.01
C VAL A 28 12.01 -7.03 16.76
N ASN A 29 11.63 -7.82 15.75
CA ASN A 29 10.24 -8.06 15.32
C ASN A 29 9.48 -6.86 14.75
N VAL A 30 10.10 -5.68 14.59
CA VAL A 30 9.38 -4.50 14.07
C VAL A 30 9.03 -4.65 12.59
N GLY A 31 9.88 -5.31 11.78
CA GLY A 31 9.55 -5.61 10.38
C GLY A 31 8.39 -6.61 10.25
N ASN A 32 8.33 -7.64 11.08
CA ASN A 32 7.17 -8.54 11.12
C ASN A 32 5.89 -7.79 11.49
N TYR A 33 5.96 -6.91 12.50
CA TYR A 33 4.81 -6.09 12.88
C TYR A 33 4.39 -5.11 11.78
N PHE A 34 5.35 -4.58 11.01
CA PHE A 34 5.09 -3.82 9.79
C PHE A 34 4.33 -4.65 8.76
N TRP A 35 4.84 -5.83 8.42
CA TRP A 35 4.24 -6.73 7.44
C TRP A 35 2.78 -7.06 7.80
N ASP A 36 2.55 -7.54 9.03
CA ASP A 36 1.22 -7.92 9.51
C ASP A 36 0.25 -6.73 9.51
N SER A 37 0.73 -5.55 9.89
CA SER A 37 -0.09 -4.34 9.91
C SER A 37 -0.51 -3.89 8.50
N LEU A 38 0.43 -3.91 7.55
CA LEU A 38 0.15 -3.50 6.17
C LEU A 38 -0.73 -4.52 5.45
N LEU A 39 -0.52 -5.81 5.67
CA LEU A 39 -1.37 -6.86 5.10
C LEU A 39 -2.81 -6.75 5.64
N SER A 40 -2.98 -6.54 6.95
CA SER A 40 -4.30 -6.32 7.55
C SER A 40 -5.01 -5.07 7.00
N ASP A 41 -4.26 -3.99 6.76
CA ASP A 41 -4.82 -2.80 6.12
C ASP A 41 -5.22 -3.10 4.66
N ILE A 42 -4.41 -3.82 3.89
CA ILE A 42 -4.73 -4.25 2.51
C ILE A 42 -5.98 -5.13 2.48
N GLU A 43 -6.09 -6.13 3.35
CA GLU A 43 -7.27 -7.02 3.44
C GLU A 43 -8.57 -6.24 3.70
N SER A 44 -8.48 -5.13 4.43
CA SER A 44 -9.64 -4.28 4.70
C SER A 44 -10.24 -3.63 3.43
N LEU A 45 -9.53 -3.65 2.29
CA LEU A 45 -10.05 -3.21 1.00
C LEU A 45 -11.27 -4.02 0.54
N VAL A 46 -11.48 -5.25 1.03
CA VAL A 46 -12.73 -6.01 0.80
C VAL A 46 -13.96 -5.16 1.18
N ILE A 47 -13.83 -4.34 2.24
CA ILE A 47 -14.92 -3.54 2.80
C ILE A 47 -14.84 -2.08 2.32
N PHE A 48 -13.63 -1.51 2.26
CA PHE A 48 -13.43 -0.07 2.08
C PHE A 48 -12.94 0.35 0.69
N ALA A 49 -12.74 -0.57 -0.25
CA ALA A 49 -12.33 -0.17 -1.60
C ALA A 49 -13.33 0.79 -2.26
N GLY A 50 -12.81 1.71 -3.09
CA GLY A 50 -13.60 2.73 -3.77
C GLY A 50 -14.01 3.96 -2.95
N ILE A 51 -13.92 3.97 -1.62
CA ILE A 51 -14.34 5.13 -0.81
C ILE A 51 -13.21 6.13 -0.52
N HIS A 52 -11.96 5.72 -0.71
CA HIS A 52 -10.80 6.54 -0.41
C HIS A 52 -10.62 7.68 -1.44
N ARG A 53 -9.92 8.74 -1.06
CA ARG A 53 -9.60 9.83 -2.00
C ARG A 53 -8.61 9.32 -3.05
N LYS A 54 -8.77 9.78 -4.30
CA LYS A 54 -7.78 9.53 -5.36
C LYS A 54 -6.61 10.51 -5.32
N GLU A 55 -5.41 9.99 -5.53
CA GLU A 55 -4.16 10.74 -5.73
C GLU A 55 -3.32 10.02 -6.79
N PHE A 56 -2.71 10.76 -7.71
CA PHE A 56 -2.00 10.18 -8.87
C PHE A 56 -2.83 9.22 -9.74
N GLY A 57 -4.17 9.34 -9.73
CA GLY A 57 -5.09 8.48 -10.48
C GLY A 57 -5.61 7.26 -9.71
N PHE A 58 -4.96 6.90 -8.60
CA PHE A 58 -5.28 5.72 -7.78
C PHE A 58 -5.99 6.10 -6.49
N TYR A 59 -6.81 5.21 -5.95
CA TYR A 59 -7.34 5.35 -4.60
C TYR A 59 -6.19 5.26 -3.58
N ARG A 60 -6.20 6.13 -2.56
CA ARG A 60 -5.14 6.20 -1.55
C ARG A 60 -5.69 5.99 -0.14
N MET A 61 -5.31 4.86 0.45
CA MET A 61 -5.59 4.53 1.85
C MET A 61 -4.34 4.75 2.70
N LEU A 62 -4.48 5.39 3.86
CA LEU A 62 -3.37 5.51 4.82
C LEU A 62 -3.34 4.28 5.72
N SER A 63 -2.16 3.73 5.97
CA SER A 63 -2.00 2.68 6.97
C SER A 63 -2.28 3.22 8.37
N LYS A 64 -2.84 2.38 9.23
CA LYS A 64 -3.26 2.75 10.59
C LYS A 64 -2.10 2.85 11.58
N ARG A 65 -1.03 2.07 11.35
CA ARG A 65 0.08 1.90 12.30
C ARG A 65 1.37 2.50 11.81
N PHE A 66 1.63 2.41 10.52
CA PHE A 66 2.86 2.88 9.91
C PHE A 66 2.60 4.10 9.02
N PRO A 67 3.57 5.02 8.90
CA PRO A 67 3.43 6.20 8.05
C PRO A 67 3.58 5.82 6.57
N TYR A 68 2.64 5.03 6.06
CA TYR A 68 2.60 4.47 4.72
C TYR A 68 1.24 4.73 4.07
N ALA A 69 1.24 4.82 2.74
CA ALA A 69 0.04 4.92 1.92
C ALA A 69 -0.03 3.73 0.98
N ILE A 70 -1.19 3.08 0.95
CA ILE A 70 -1.54 2.00 0.05
C ILE A 70 -2.31 2.61 -1.12
N TYR A 71 -1.74 2.54 -2.32
CA TYR A 71 -2.38 2.97 -3.55
C TYR A 71 -2.95 1.76 -4.27
N TYR A 72 -4.20 1.86 -4.68
CA TYR A 72 -4.88 0.78 -5.36
C TYR A 72 -5.84 1.31 -6.42
N ASP A 73 -6.17 0.48 -7.39
CA ASP A 73 -7.30 0.71 -8.30
C ASP A 73 -8.40 -0.33 -8.09
N VAL A 74 -9.59 -0.03 -8.58
CA VAL A 74 -10.74 -0.94 -8.53
C VAL A 74 -11.27 -1.17 -9.93
N ASN A 75 -11.28 -2.44 -10.35
CA ASN A 75 -11.89 -2.88 -11.60
C ASN A 75 -12.86 -4.03 -11.31
N GLY A 76 -14.16 -3.76 -11.42
CA GLY A 76 -15.20 -4.72 -11.06
C GLY A 76 -15.17 -5.06 -9.57
N ASP A 77 -14.93 -6.33 -9.26
CA ASP A 77 -14.81 -6.91 -7.93
C ASP A 77 -13.35 -7.10 -7.46
N VAL A 78 -12.39 -6.61 -8.25
CA VAL A 78 -10.96 -6.71 -7.96
C VAL A 78 -10.40 -5.37 -7.47
N ALA A 79 -9.77 -5.38 -6.29
CA ALA A 79 -8.91 -4.30 -5.83
C ALA A 79 -7.45 -4.63 -6.13
N SER A 80 -6.77 -3.80 -6.92
CA SER A 80 -5.38 -4.03 -7.34
C SER A 80 -4.47 -3.08 -6.59
N VAL A 81 -3.65 -3.59 -5.67
CA VAL A 81 -2.67 -2.79 -4.93
C VAL A 81 -1.46 -2.54 -5.82
N VAL A 82 -1.27 -1.28 -6.19
CA VAL A 82 -0.26 -0.82 -7.15
C VAL A 82 1.01 -0.34 -6.43
N ALA A 83 0.87 0.19 -5.20
CA ALA A 83 1.99 0.72 -4.43
C ALA A 83 1.74 0.72 -2.93
N VAL A 84 2.80 0.56 -2.12
CA VAL A 84 2.76 0.69 -0.66
C VAL A 84 3.92 1.59 -0.20
N LEU A 85 3.73 2.90 -0.21
CA LEU A 85 4.84 3.87 -0.12
C LEU A 85 4.90 4.60 1.22
N PRO A 86 6.10 4.86 1.78
CA PRO A 86 6.25 5.69 2.98
C PRO A 86 5.87 7.14 2.71
N ILE A 87 5.00 7.71 3.55
CA ILE A 87 4.51 9.11 3.38
C ILE A 87 5.47 10.16 3.94
N ARG A 88 6.48 9.75 4.71
CA ARG A 88 7.49 10.64 5.29
C ARG A 88 8.67 10.92 4.33
N ARG A 89 8.69 10.27 3.16
CA ARG A 89 9.74 10.45 2.16
C ARG A 89 9.42 11.65 1.28
N ASP A 90 10.44 12.17 0.60
CA ASP A 90 10.32 13.30 -0.32
C ASP A 90 9.14 13.10 -1.31
N PRO A 91 8.19 14.05 -1.40
CA PRO A 91 7.07 13.98 -2.34
C PRO A 91 7.49 13.80 -3.81
N VAL A 92 8.66 14.31 -4.21
CA VAL A 92 9.21 14.11 -5.56
C VAL A 92 9.56 12.65 -5.78
N TRP A 93 10.12 11.97 -4.78
CA TRP A 93 10.41 10.54 -4.85
C TRP A 93 9.14 9.70 -5.01
N ILE A 94 8.09 10.05 -4.26
CA ILE A 94 6.77 9.39 -4.36
C ILE A 94 6.20 9.57 -5.78
N LYS A 95 6.24 10.80 -6.32
CA LYS A 95 5.77 11.08 -7.67
C LYS A 95 6.54 10.29 -8.73
N THR A 96 7.86 10.19 -8.61
CA THR A 96 8.70 9.40 -9.52
C THR A 96 8.36 7.91 -9.49
N LYS A 97 8.20 7.33 -8.29
CA LYS A 97 7.76 5.92 -8.14
C LYS A 97 6.39 5.70 -8.78
N MET A 98 5.43 6.61 -8.56
CA MET A 98 4.10 6.51 -9.16
C MET A 98 4.10 6.71 -10.67
N GLY A 99 4.98 7.55 -11.22
CA GLY A 99 5.09 7.77 -12.67
C GLY A 99 5.56 6.55 -13.47
N GLY A 100 6.19 5.56 -12.80
CA GLY A 100 6.57 4.28 -13.40
C GLY A 100 5.52 3.18 -13.27
N ARG A 101 4.39 3.46 -12.59
CA ARG A 101 3.37 2.47 -12.23
C ARG A 101 2.06 2.80 -12.94
N ASN A 102 1.65 1.93 -13.87
CA ASN A 102 0.38 2.00 -14.60
C ASN A 102 -0.42 0.73 -14.37
#